data_AF-A0A800JAE5-F1
#
_entry.id   AF-A0A800JAE5-F1
#
_cell.length_a   1.000
_cell.length_b   1.000
_cell.length_c   1.000
_cell.angle_alpha   90.00
_cell.angle_beta   90.00
_cell.angle_gamma   90.00
#
_symmetry.space_group_name_H-M   'P 1'
#
loop_
_entity.id
_entity.type
_entity.pdbx_description
1 polymer ?
#
loop_
_entity_poly.entity_id
_entity_poly.type
_entity_poly.pdbx_seq_one_letter_code
_entity_poly.pdbx_strand_id
1 'polypeptide(L)'
;MIDKPSGALRRGWTTGACATAATKAALTSLITGDLSNSVSIILPKGEQPEFALSHTELGTDFSTAAIIKDAGDDPDVTHGAEISVTVRNGIPGSGVVFKAGSGVGTVT
;
A
#
# COMPACT_ATOMS: atom_id res chain seq x y z
N MET A 1 -2.32 -27.21 -20.69
CA MET A 1 -1.41 -27.34 -19.54
C MET A 1 -0.61 -26.06 -19.50
N ILE A 2 -0.71 -25.26 -18.44
CA ILE A 2 0.17 -24.09 -18.30
C ILE A 2 1.52 -24.64 -17.85
N ASP A 3 2.54 -24.48 -18.69
CA ASP A 3 3.89 -24.93 -18.36
C ASP A 3 4.40 -24.19 -17.13
N LYS A 4 5.00 -24.94 -16.19
CA LYS A 4 5.59 -24.35 -15.00
C LYS A 4 6.81 -23.51 -15.41
N PRO A 5 6.92 -22.24 -14.98
CA PRO A 5 8.08 -21.43 -15.30
C PRO A 5 9.37 -22.11 -14.84
N SER A 6 10.40 -22.08 -15.68
CA SER A 6 11.73 -22.58 -15.32
C SER A 6 12.47 -21.52 -14.49
N GLY A 7 12.99 -21.91 -13.33
CA GLY A 7 13.71 -21.02 -12.41
C GLY A 7 13.01 -20.79 -11.07
N ALA A 8 13.53 -19.84 -10.28
CA ALA A 8 12.94 -19.45 -9.01
C ALA A 8 11.67 -18.62 -9.24
N LEU A 9 10.59 -18.96 -8.52
CA LEU A 9 9.33 -18.21 -8.60
C LEU A 9 9.50 -16.80 -8.04
N ARG A 10 8.89 -15.82 -8.72
CA ARG A 10 8.81 -14.44 -8.26
C ARG A 10 7.91 -14.36 -7.02
N ARG A 11 8.42 -13.71 -5.98
CA ARG A 11 7.64 -13.33 -4.81
C ARG A 11 6.84 -12.07 -5.11
N GLY A 12 5.59 -12.05 -4.68
CA GLY A 12 4.77 -10.85 -4.65
C GLY A 12 4.66 -10.22 -3.27
N TRP A 13 3.78 -9.23 -3.20
CA TRP A 13 3.43 -8.49 -2.00
C TRP A 13 2.02 -8.83 -1.54
N THR A 14 1.82 -8.90 -0.23
CA THR A 14 0.49 -9.06 0.34
C THR A 14 -0.27 -7.74 0.27
N THR A 15 -1.60 -7.81 0.31
CA THR A 15 -2.47 -6.62 0.39
C THR A 15 -2.11 -5.74 1.59
N GLY A 16 -1.78 -6.36 2.73
CA GLY A 16 -1.34 -5.64 3.92
C GLY A 16 0.00 -4.90 3.75
N ALA A 17 0.96 -5.50 3.03
CA ALA A 17 2.23 -4.82 2.73
C ALA A 17 2.00 -3.60 1.83
N CYS A 18 1.19 -3.74 0.77
CA CYS A 18 0.80 -2.62 -0.10
C CYS A 18 0.07 -1.52 0.70
N ALA A 19 -0.92 -1.88 1.54
CA ALA A 19 -1.64 -0.90 2.36
C ALA A 19 -0.72 -0.18 3.35
N THR A 20 0.23 -0.89 3.96
CA THR A 20 1.22 -0.30 4.88
C THR A 20 2.15 0.67 4.15
N ALA A 21 2.65 0.28 2.98
CA ALA A 21 3.50 1.11 2.15
C ALA A 21 2.76 2.38 1.68
N ALA A 22 1.54 2.24 1.16
CA ALA A 22 0.68 3.36 0.78
C ALA A 22 0.39 4.29 1.98
N THR A 23 0.11 3.74 3.16
CA THR A 23 -0.08 4.53 4.39
C THR A 23 1.17 5.35 4.73
N LYS A 24 2.36 4.74 4.66
CA LYS A 24 3.62 5.44 4.92
C LYS A 24 3.86 6.56 3.91
N ALA A 25 3.60 6.32 2.62
CA ALA A 25 3.74 7.34 1.58
C ALA A 25 2.80 8.52 1.84
N ALA A 26 1.51 8.26 1.97
CA ALA A 26 0.50 9.29 2.22
C ALA A 26 0.79 10.10 3.50
N LEU A 27 1.18 9.45 4.60
CA LEU A 27 1.54 10.15 5.83
C LEU A 27 2.81 11.00 5.66
N THR A 28 3.81 10.50 4.93
CA THR A 28 5.03 11.26 4.65
C THR A 28 4.68 12.52 3.85
N SER A 29 3.92 12.36 2.75
CA SER A 29 3.45 13.48 1.93
C SER A 29 2.62 14.49 2.71
N LEU A 30 1.74 14.04 3.62
CA LEU A 30 0.95 14.93 4.47
C LEU A 30 1.82 15.77 5.43
N ILE A 31 2.92 15.21 5.94
CA ILE A 31 3.81 15.88 6.89
C ILE A 31 4.81 16.80 6.18
N THR A 32 5.39 16.34 5.07
CA THR A 32 6.52 17.00 4.42
C THR A 32 6.12 17.82 3.20
N GLY A 33 4.96 17.55 2.62
CA GLY A 33 4.56 18.06 1.31
C GLY A 33 5.22 17.35 0.12
N ASP A 34 6.06 16.33 0.36
CA ASP A 34 6.79 15.64 -0.71
C ASP A 34 5.98 14.50 -1.33
N LEU A 35 5.86 14.52 -2.66
CA LEU A 35 5.20 13.49 -3.46
C LEU A 35 6.26 12.60 -4.11
N SER A 36 6.90 11.77 -3.28
CA SER A 36 7.83 10.74 -3.75
C SER A 36 7.14 9.72 -4.67
N ASN A 37 7.89 9.12 -5.59
CA ASN A 37 7.37 8.09 -6.52
C ASN A 37 7.44 6.66 -5.97
N SER A 38 8.15 6.47 -4.85
CA SER A 38 8.34 5.18 -4.20
C SER A 38 8.39 5.33 -2.69
N VAL A 39 8.19 4.22 -2.00
CA VAL A 39 8.28 4.15 -0.54
C VAL A 39 8.82 2.80 -0.12
N SER A 40 9.67 2.79 0.91
CA SER A 40 10.17 1.56 1.51
C SER A 40 9.55 1.32 2.89
N ILE A 41 9.22 0.07 3.20
CA ILE A 41 8.77 -0.36 4.54
C ILE A 41 9.57 -1.57 5.01
N ILE A 42 9.67 -1.75 6.32
CA ILE A 42 10.26 -2.96 6.90
C ILE A 42 9.14 -4.00 7.03
N LEU A 43 9.32 -5.14 6.39
CA LEU A 43 8.41 -6.28 6.48
C LEU A 43 8.64 -7.05 7.79
N PRO A 44 7.67 -7.89 8.24
CA PRO A 44 7.81 -8.64 9.50
C PRO A 44 9.06 -9.51 9.62
N LYS A 45 9.68 -9.91 8.50
CA LYS A 45 10.93 -10.68 8.46
C LYS A 45 12.20 -9.82 8.36
N GLY A 46 12.09 -8.50 8.50
CA GLY A 46 13.21 -7.55 8.42
C GLY A 46 13.61 -7.13 7.01
N GLU A 47 13.06 -7.76 5.97
CA GLU A 47 13.25 -7.33 4.58
C GLU A 47 12.75 -5.89 4.42
N GLN A 48 13.48 -5.06 3.67
CA GLN A 48 13.14 -3.66 3.45
C GLN A 48 13.01 -3.36 1.93
N PRO A 49 11.96 -3.89 1.28
CA PRO A 49 11.74 -3.64 -0.14
C PRO A 49 11.27 -2.20 -0.40
N GLU A 50 11.36 -1.80 -1.66
CA GLU A 50 10.83 -0.56 -2.18
C GLU A 50 9.57 -0.84 -3.01
N PHE A 51 8.54 -0.04 -2.80
CA PHE A 51 7.25 -0.12 -3.49
C PHE A 51 7.09 1.10 -4.38
N ALA A 52 6.81 0.89 -5.66
CA ALA A 52 6.43 1.96 -6.58
C ALA A 52 5.00 2.41 -6.28
N LEU A 53 4.79 3.73 -6.25
CA LEU A 53 3.48 4.33 -6.06
C LEU A 53 2.82 4.52 -7.42
N SER A 54 1.60 4.02 -7.59
CA SER A 54 0.81 4.20 -8.81
C SER A 54 0.14 5.58 -8.87
N HIS A 55 -0.14 6.14 -7.70
CA HIS A 55 -0.79 7.42 -7.54
C HIS A 55 -0.39 8.07 -6.22
N THR A 56 -0.23 9.39 -6.23
CA THR A 56 -0.07 10.21 -5.04
C THR A 56 -0.82 11.52 -5.21
N GLU A 57 -1.49 11.97 -4.16
CA GLU A 57 -2.22 13.24 -4.12
C GLU A 57 -1.97 13.92 -2.77
N LEU A 58 -1.77 15.24 -2.80
CA LEU A 58 -1.73 16.08 -1.61
C LEU A 58 -2.80 17.16 -1.75
N GLY A 59 -3.78 17.12 -0.84
CA GLY A 59 -4.79 18.15 -0.68
C GLY A 59 -4.52 19.04 0.52
N THR A 60 -5.48 19.90 0.86
CA THR A 60 -5.33 20.86 1.97
C THR A 60 -5.20 20.19 3.35
N ASP A 61 -5.95 19.12 3.60
CA ASP A 61 -6.04 18.45 4.91
C ASP A 61 -5.90 16.93 4.81
N PHE A 62 -5.45 16.44 3.64
CA PHE A 62 -5.32 15.02 3.36
C PHE A 62 -4.18 14.74 2.40
N SER A 63 -3.70 13.50 2.42
CA SER A 63 -2.90 12.96 1.34
C SER A 63 -3.35 11.53 1.02
N THR A 64 -3.31 11.19 -0.26
CA THR A 64 -3.62 9.85 -0.76
C THR A 64 -2.38 9.27 -1.44
N ALA A 65 -2.14 7.97 -1.25
CA ALA A 65 -1.17 7.23 -2.03
C ALA A 65 -1.73 5.86 -2.37
N ALA A 66 -1.34 5.32 -3.53
CA ALA A 66 -1.79 4.02 -4.01
C ALA A 66 -0.65 3.17 -4.58
N ILE A 67 -0.82 1.85 -4.51
CA ILE A 67 0.11 0.84 -5.03
C ILE A 67 -0.70 -0.21 -5.78
N ILE A 68 -0.25 -0.56 -7.00
CA ILE A 68 -0.75 -1.77 -7.69
C ILE A 68 -0.11 -3.00 -7.08
N LYS A 69 -0.92 -3.94 -6.59
CA LYS A 69 -0.43 -5.17 -5.95
C LYS A 69 0.15 -6.14 -6.97
N ASP A 70 1.47 -6.29 -6.99
CA ASP A 70 2.16 -7.40 -7.67
C ASP A 70 2.15 -8.66 -6.78
N ALA A 71 1.57 -9.76 -7.26
CA ALA A 71 1.50 -11.03 -6.54
C ALA A 71 2.64 -12.00 -6.93
N GLY A 72 3.53 -11.58 -7.84
CA GLY A 72 4.54 -12.46 -8.41
C GLY A 72 3.88 -13.57 -9.22
N ASP A 73 4.35 -14.81 -9.04
CA ASP A 73 3.80 -15.97 -9.74
C ASP A 73 2.64 -16.67 -8.99
N ASP A 74 2.17 -16.08 -7.88
CA ASP A 74 1.02 -16.61 -7.11
C ASP A 74 -0.30 -16.30 -7.85
N PRO A 75 -1.16 -17.30 -8.13
CA PRO A 75 -2.49 -17.08 -8.73
C PRO A 75 -3.47 -16.45 -7.71
N ASP A 76 -3.16 -15.23 -7.30
CA ASP A 76 -3.90 -14.44 -6.32
C ASP A 76 -4.94 -13.56 -7.03
N VAL A 77 -6.21 -13.69 -6.63
CA VAL A 77 -7.35 -12.94 -7.21
C VAL A 77 -7.23 -11.42 -7.06
N THR A 78 -6.42 -10.95 -6.12
CA THR A 78 -6.16 -9.53 -5.86
C THR A 78 -4.90 -9.02 -6.58
N HIS A 79 -4.24 -9.84 -7.41
CA HIS A 79 -3.16 -9.35 -8.27
C HIS A 79 -3.66 -8.24 -9.21
N GLY A 80 -2.87 -7.17 -9.33
CA GLY A 80 -3.23 -6.00 -10.13
C GLY A 80 -4.25 -5.07 -9.48
N ALA A 81 -4.79 -5.41 -8.31
CA ALA A 81 -5.68 -4.52 -7.58
C ALA A 81 -4.90 -3.28 -7.11
N GLU A 82 -5.52 -2.11 -7.25
CA GLU A 82 -5.00 -0.88 -6.67
C GLU A 82 -5.36 -0.80 -5.19
N ILE A 83 -4.34 -0.69 -4.34
CA ILE A 83 -4.47 -0.53 -2.91
C ILE A 83 -4.20 0.93 -2.58
N SER A 84 -5.26 1.67 -2.27
CA SER A 84 -5.22 3.11 -2.01
C SER A 84 -5.50 3.43 -0.54
N VAL A 85 -4.75 4.40 0.00
CA VAL A 85 -4.90 4.88 1.37
C VAL A 85 -4.93 6.40 1.36
N THR A 86 -5.95 6.98 2.00
CA THR A 86 -6.00 8.42 2.31
C THR A 86 -5.78 8.64 3.81
N VAL A 87 -4.84 9.50 4.16
CA VAL A 87 -4.52 9.91 5.53
C VAL A 87 -4.98 11.35 5.74
N ARG A 88 -5.53 11.64 6.93
CA ARG A 88 -5.97 12.96 7.39
C ARG A 88 -5.57 13.17 8.84
N ASN A 89 -5.42 14.42 9.26
CA ASN A 89 -5.26 14.74 10.68
C ASN A 89 -6.55 14.36 11.44
N GLY A 90 -6.38 13.54 12.48
CA GLY A 90 -7.46 13.21 13.41
C GLY A 90 -7.72 14.31 14.43
N ILE A 91 -8.75 14.11 15.25
CA ILE A 91 -9.02 14.98 16.39
C ILE A 91 -7.91 14.77 17.44
N PRO A 92 -7.30 15.82 18.01
CA PRO A 92 -6.31 15.67 19.06
C PRO A 92 -6.82 14.75 20.20
N GLY A 93 -6.03 13.73 20.54
CA GLY A 93 -6.38 12.74 21.56
C GLY A 93 -7.16 11.51 21.06
N SER A 94 -7.58 11.44 19.78
CA SER A 94 -8.32 10.28 19.25
C SER A 94 -7.44 9.06 18.95
N GLY A 95 -6.12 9.19 19.01
CA GLY A 95 -5.20 8.18 18.52
C GLY A 95 -5.34 7.94 17.00
N VAL A 96 -4.99 6.74 16.55
CA VAL A 96 -5.11 6.32 15.15
C VAL A 96 -6.48 5.68 14.93
N VAL A 97 -7.24 6.20 13.95
CA VAL A 97 -8.56 5.69 13.58
C VAL A 97 -8.48 5.09 12.19
N PHE A 98 -8.86 3.81 12.06
CA PHE A 98 -8.95 3.13 10.78
C PHE A 98 -10.39 3.20 10.26
N LYS A 99 -10.53 3.49 8.96
CA LYS A 99 -11.82 3.49 8.26
C LYS A 99 -11.69 2.68 6.99
N ALA A 100 -12.62 1.75 6.77
CA ALA A 100 -12.72 1.01 5.52
C ALA A 100 -13.11 1.97 4.39
N GLY A 101 -12.28 2.04 3.35
CA GLY A 101 -12.60 2.73 2.11
C GLY A 101 -13.45 1.88 1.17
N SER A 102 -13.73 2.41 -0.02
CA SER A 102 -14.36 1.62 -1.09
C SER A 102 -13.52 0.37 -1.38
N GLY A 103 -14.16 -0.78 -1.54
CA GLY A 103 -13.51 -2.07 -1.79
C GLY A 103 -12.96 -2.80 -0.56
N VAL A 104 -12.95 -2.17 0.62
CA VAL A 104 -12.53 -2.82 1.87
C VAL A 104 -13.73 -3.37 2.62
N GLY A 105 -13.86 -4.69 2.69
CA GLY A 105 -14.92 -5.36 3.46
C GLY A 105 -14.77 -5.11 4.96
N THR A 106 -15.89 -5.00 5.67
CA THR A 106 -15.94 -4.95 7.15
C THR A 106 -16.63 -6.21 7.65
N VAL A 107 -15.97 -6.93 8.57
CA VAL A 107 -16.55 -8.08 9.26
C VAL A 107 -16.88 -7.64 10.68
N THR A 108 -18.14 -7.80 11.08
CA THR A 108 -18.69 -7.41 12.39
C THR A 108 -19.23 -8.61 13.13
#